data_AF-A0A6N8ZA72-F1
#
_entry.id   AF-A0A6N8ZA72-F1
#
_cell.length_a   1.000
_cell.length_b   1.000
_cell.length_c   1.000
_cell.angle_alpha   90.00
_cell.angle_beta   90.00
_cell.angle_gamma   90.00
#
_symmetry.space_group_name_H-M   'P 1'
#
loop_
_entity.id
_entity.type
_entity.pdbx_description
1 polymer ?
#
loop_
_entity_poly.entity_id
_entity_poly.type
_entity_poly.pdbx_seq_one_letter_code
_entity_poly.pdbx_strand_id
1 'polypeptide(L)' 'MQYGITLPGRGPLATPDNMATIAQKAEALGFDSIALGDHILVRAIAYENRVVW' A
#
# COMPACT_ATOMS: atom_id res chain seq x y z
N MET A 1 -23.11 7.59 3.34
CA MET A 1 -22.38 6.34 3.02
C MET A 1 -20.91 6.65 3.22
N GLN A 2 -20.16 5.78 3.90
CA GLN A 2 -18.72 5.95 4.11
C GLN A 2 -17.96 5.01 3.19
N TYR A 3 -16.95 5.53 2.49
CA TYR A 3 -16.12 4.78 1.56
C TYR A 3 -14.68 4.77 2.03
N GLY A 4 -14.02 3.62 1.92
CA GLY A 4 -12.62 3.47 2.28
C GLY A 4 -11.82 2.74 1.22
N ILE A 5 -10.50 2.78 1.36
CA ILE A 5 -9.55 2.06 0.51
C ILE A 5 -8.60 1.20 1.33
N THR A 6 -8.03 0.18 0.69
CA THR A 6 -6.95 -0.64 1.27
C THR A 6 -5.66 -0.32 0.53
N LEU A 7 -4.59 -0.04 1.28
CA LEU A 7 -3.27 0.20 0.71
C LEU A 7 -2.67 -1.08 0.11
N PRO A 8 -1.84 -0.95 -0.94
CA PRO A 8 -1.18 -2.10 -1.54
C PRO A 8 -0.20 -2.73 -0.57
N GLY A 9 -0.38 -4.02 -0.27
CA GLY A 9 0.57 -4.79 0.56
C GLY A 9 1.64 -5.55 -0.24
N ARG A 10 1.61 -5.50 -1.58
CA ARG A 10 2.57 -6.18 -2.49
C ARG A 10 2.77 -5.44 -3.81
N GLY A 11 3.87 -5.75 -4.49
CA GLY A 11 4.19 -5.25 -5.83
C GLY A 11 4.80 -3.84 -5.81
N PRO A 12 5.05 -3.23 -6.98
CA PRO A 12 5.81 -1.98 -7.09
C PRO A 12 5.18 -0.77 -6.38
N LEU A 13 3.89 -0.82 -6.07
CA LEU A 13 3.18 0.24 -5.35
C LEU A 13 3.22 0.11 -3.83
N ALA A 14 3.72 -1.02 -3.31
CA ALA A 14 3.78 -1.30 -1.87
C ALA A 14 5.04 -0.72 -1.19
N THR A 15 5.69 0.26 -1.80
CA THR A 15 6.79 1.00 -1.14
C THR A 15 6.21 2.02 -0.16
N PRO A 16 6.92 2.37 0.93
CA PRO A 16 6.46 3.38 1.89
C PRO A 16 6.06 4.71 1.25
N ASP A 17 6.88 5.24 0.32
CA ASP A 17 6.62 6.53 -0.34
C ASP A 17 5.37 6.49 -1.23
N ASN A 18 5.16 5.38 -1.94
CA ASN A 18 3.98 5.20 -2.79
C ASN A 18 2.73 5.08 -1.92
N MET A 19 2.78 4.32 -0.83
CA MET A 19 1.67 4.19 0.12
C MET A 19 1.32 5.53 0.79
N ALA A 20 2.32 6.33 1.19
CA ALA A 20 2.11 7.66 1.73
C ALA A 20 1.43 8.58 0.70
N THR A 21 1.88 8.54 -0.56
CA THR A 21 1.29 9.29 -1.66
C THR A 21 -0.17 8.89 -1.91
N ILE A 22 -0.47 7.58 -1.87
CA ILE A 22 -1.85 7.08 -2.02
C ILE A 22 -2.71 7.56 -0.85
N ALA A 23 -2.22 7.49 0.38
CA ALA A 23 -2.96 7.91 1.56
C ALA A 23 -3.32 9.41 1.52
N GLN A 24 -2.36 10.27 1.19
CA GLN A 24 -2.60 11.71 1.04
C GLN A 24 -3.62 12.01 -0.06
N LYS A 25 -3.55 11.30 -1.20
CA LYS A 25 -4.54 11.46 -2.27
C LYS A 25 -5.92 10.95 -1.86
N ALA A 26 -6.01 9.86 -1.11
CA ALA A 26 -7.27 9.32 -0.63
C ALA A 26 -7.96 10.30 0.32
N GLU A 27 -7.20 10.91 1.23
CA GLU A 27 -7.70 11.99 2.09
C GLU A 27 -8.19 13.19 1.25
N ALA A 28 -7.40 13.65 0.28
CA ALA A 28 -7.79 14.77 -0.59
C ALA A 28 -9.04 14.47 -1.45
N LEU A 29 -9.29 13.21 -1.78
CA LEU A 29 -10.47 12.75 -2.52
C LEU A 29 -11.69 12.51 -1.63
N GLY A 30 -11.55 12.63 -0.30
CA GLY A 30 -12.66 12.51 0.65
C GLY A 30 -13.01 11.07 1.02
N PHE A 31 -12.07 10.12 0.93
CA PHE A 31 -12.28 8.79 1.51
C PHE A 31 -12.28 8.88 3.04
N ASP A 32 -13.22 8.17 3.67
CA ASP A 32 -13.44 8.22 5.12
C ASP A 32 -12.44 7.36 5.91
N SER A 33 -11.82 6.36 5.27
CA SER A 33 -10.92 5.44 5.94
C SER A 33 -9.89 4.80 5.02
N ILE A 34 -8.76 4.42 5.62
CA ILE A 34 -7.67 3.70 4.96
C ILE A 34 -7.32 2.49 5.83
N ALA A 35 -7.24 1.31 5.21
CA ALA A 35 -6.80 0.08 5.85
C ALA A 35 -5.46 -0.40 5.26
N LEU A 36 -4.64 -1.03 6.09
CA LEU A 36 -3.38 -1.66 5.69
C LEU A 36 -3.24 -2.99 6.44
N GLY A 37 -2.71 -4.01 5.75
CA GLY A 37 -2.32 -5.26 6.41
C GLY A 37 -1.00 -5.08 7.16
N ASP A 38 -1.00 -5.33 8.46
CA ASP A 38 0.24 -5.38 9.25
C ASP A 38 0.94 -6.73 9.02
N HIS A 39 1.92 -6.72 8.12
CA HIS A 39 2.68 -7.90 7.76
C HIS A 39 4.16 -7.71 8.14
N ILE A 40 4.62 -8.50 9.11
CA ILE A 40 6.05 -8.59 9.46
C ILE A 40 6.85 -9.28 8.35
N LEU A 41 6.22 -10.22 7.63
CA LEU A 41 6.83 -10.95 6.51
C LEU A 41 5.90 -10.93 5.31
N VAL A 42 6.34 -10.27 4.23
CA VAL A 42 5.74 -10.39 2.90
C VAL A 42 6.72 -11.16 2.04
N ARG A 43 6.30 -12.33 1.53
CA ARG A 43 7.14 -13.10 0.61
C ARG A 43 7.26 -12.32 -0.71
N ALA A 44 8.44 -11.81 -1.03
CA ALA A 44 8.73 -11.30 -2.35
C ALA A 44 8.64 -12.47 -3.35
N ILE A 45 7.75 -12.37 -4.34
CA ILE A 45 7.85 -13.23 -5.52
C ILE A 45 9.01 -12.65 -6.33
N ALA A 46 10.16 -13.31 -6.28
CA ALA A 46 11.33 -12.90 -7.02
C ALA A 46 11.06 -13.02 -8.54
N TYR A 47 10.89 -11.89 -9.21
CA TYR A 47 11.20 -11.77 -10.63
C TYR A 47 12.58 -11.10 -10.71
N GLU A 48 13.54 -11.80 -11.31
CA GLU A 48 14.92 -11.32 -11.55
C GLU A 48 15.68 -10.82 -10.31
N ASN A 49 16.11 -11.74 -9.44
CA ASN A 49 17.27 -11.60 -8.53
C ASN A 49 17.42 -10.30 -7.71
N ARG A 50 16.34 -9.55 -7.47
CA ARG A 50 16.34 -8.39 -6.59
C ARG A 50 15.28 -8.60 -5.52
N VAL A 51 15.75 -8.93 -4.32
CA VAL A 51 14.95 -8.85 -3.11
C VAL A 51 14.80 -7.37 -2.80
N VAL A 52 13.67 -6.81 -3.19
CA VAL A 52 13.18 -5.55 -2.63
C VAL A 52 12.28 -5.93 -1.46
N TRP A 53 12.71 -5.50 -0.27
CA TRP A 53 11.99 -5.68 1.00
C TRP A 53 10.63 -4.98 0.96
#